data_AF-A0A3P7HV12-F1
#
_entry.id   AF-A0A3P7HV12-F1
#
_cell.length_a   1.000
_cell.length_b   1.000
_cell.length_c   1.000
_cell.angle_alpha   90.00
_cell.angle_beta   90.00
_cell.angle_gamma   90.00
#
_symmetry.space_group_name_H-M   'P 1'
#
loop_
_entity.id
_entity.type
_entity.pdbx_description
1 polymer ?
#
loop_
_entity_poly.entity_id
_entity_poly.type
_entity_poly.pdbx_seq_one_letter_code
_entity_poly.pdbx_strand_id
1 'polypeptide(L)'
;MVAPVNRKLAKRKLRDVDAELESLYYVDEGSRSRHKLIFAGKKKFNQDPLRGIEYLTDRGLLSRQPSAIAQWLFKGEGLSKTAIGELLGSHDPFCLEILDHFVLCHSFRDMFIVDALRAFLWSFRLPGESQKIDRIMERFAKQYVATNEGVFTNADTCYTISYSCVMLNTLLHNPNVKDRPTLERYQSMNKELLESGSVDTATLSQIFESIRTREFQIPCDDVACLDNIFLHPDREGWLYKQSSSQFISGPLSWKRRWFVLNDSCLYYFDQTTDKEPRGIIPLQNVGVRRVDSPSRPFMFEIFSLSEDGRIKACKTEQTGKMVEGRHTVYRVCASNLDDLNAWMEAIAGAVNLYPTRPRSVQ
;
A
#
# COMPACT_ATOMS: atom_id res chain seq x y z
N MET A 1 40.69 -27.44 -22.63
CA MET A 1 40.96 -27.28 -21.18
C MET A 1 40.61 -25.85 -20.79
N VAL A 2 39.40 -25.62 -20.28
CA VAL A 2 38.92 -24.28 -19.88
C VAL A 2 39.13 -24.16 -18.37
N ALA A 3 39.95 -23.20 -17.94
CA ALA A 3 40.28 -23.01 -16.53
C ALA A 3 39.00 -22.72 -15.71
N PRO A 4 38.88 -23.27 -14.49
CA PRO A 4 37.67 -23.11 -13.69
C PRO A 4 37.51 -21.64 -13.28
N VAL A 5 36.39 -21.03 -13.67
CA VAL A 5 35.99 -19.69 -13.21
C VAL A 5 35.95 -19.70 -11.68
N ASN A 6 36.84 -18.92 -11.08
CA ASN A 6 37.04 -18.89 -9.64
C ASN A 6 35.78 -18.32 -8.96
N ARG A 7 34.84 -19.19 -8.57
CA ARG A 7 33.54 -18.83 -7.96
C ARG A 7 33.67 -17.97 -6.70
N LYS A 8 34.81 -18.07 -5.99
CA LYS A 8 35.13 -17.17 -4.87
C LYS A 8 35.40 -15.74 -5.34
N LEU A 9 36.06 -15.56 -6.49
CA LEU A 9 36.30 -14.27 -7.11
C LEU A 9 35.01 -13.64 -7.63
N ALA A 10 34.11 -14.44 -8.22
CA ALA A 10 32.81 -13.96 -8.70
C ALA A 10 31.86 -13.55 -7.54
N LYS A 11 31.80 -14.32 -6.45
CA LYS A 11 31.06 -13.97 -5.22
C LYS A 11 31.68 -12.79 -4.45
N ARG A 12 33.00 -12.59 -4.57
CA ARG A 12 33.67 -11.40 -4.04
C ARG A 12 33.26 -10.20 -4.88
N LYS A 13 33.42 -10.27 -6.20
CA LYS A 13 33.02 -9.22 -7.15
C LYS A 13 31.54 -8.83 -7.07
N LEU A 14 30.60 -9.77 -6.88
CA LEU A 14 29.17 -9.45 -6.70
C LEU A 14 28.90 -8.73 -5.37
N ARG A 15 29.50 -9.18 -4.27
CA ARG A 15 29.42 -8.48 -2.98
C ARG A 15 30.16 -7.14 -3.00
N ASP A 16 31.25 -7.06 -3.76
CA ASP A 16 32.00 -5.82 -3.95
C ASP A 16 31.17 -4.84 -4.78
N VAL A 17 30.40 -5.30 -5.78
CA VAL A 17 29.47 -4.49 -6.60
C VAL A 17 28.23 -4.08 -5.80
N ASP A 18 27.63 -4.97 -5.02
CA ASP A 18 26.50 -4.65 -4.14
C ASP A 18 26.94 -3.68 -3.03
N ALA A 19 28.12 -3.90 -2.44
CA ALA A 19 28.71 -2.97 -1.49
C ALA A 19 29.16 -1.66 -2.15
N GLU A 20 29.62 -1.66 -3.41
CA GLU A 20 29.91 -0.45 -4.19
C GLU A 20 28.63 0.33 -4.45
N LEU A 21 27.56 -0.32 -4.95
CA LEU A 21 26.24 0.30 -5.13
C LEU A 21 25.73 0.87 -3.80
N GLU A 22 25.74 0.08 -2.73
CA GLU A 22 25.32 0.53 -1.41
C GLU A 22 26.19 1.66 -0.86
N SER A 23 27.50 1.66 -1.12
CA SER A 23 28.42 2.74 -0.72
C SER A 23 28.28 4.01 -1.59
N LEU A 24 27.86 3.85 -2.85
CA LEU A 24 27.54 4.93 -3.78
C LEU A 24 26.24 5.64 -3.39
N TYR A 25 25.30 4.92 -2.75
CA TYR A 25 24.04 5.49 -2.24
C TYR A 25 24.10 5.92 -0.75
N TYR A 26 24.93 5.30 0.08
CA TYR A 26 25.04 5.58 1.51
C TYR A 26 26.50 5.68 1.98
N VAL A 27 26.91 6.90 2.32
CA VAL A 27 28.32 7.26 2.59
C VAL A 27 28.75 6.93 4.03
N ASP A 28 27.84 6.53 4.94
CA ASP A 28 28.10 6.33 6.38
C ASP A 28 27.30 5.18 7.01
N GLU A 29 27.84 4.50 8.03
CA GLU A 29 27.14 3.47 8.83
C GLU A 29 25.93 4.04 9.57
N GLY A 30 25.97 5.31 9.98
CA GLY A 30 24.85 6.04 10.54
C GLY A 30 23.67 6.17 9.56
N SER A 31 23.94 6.34 8.26
CA SER A 31 22.90 6.43 7.22
C SER A 31 22.13 5.11 7.04
N ARG A 32 22.80 3.96 7.20
CA ARG A 32 22.13 2.64 7.15
C ARG A 32 21.22 2.39 8.35
N SER A 33 21.64 2.78 9.54
CA SER A 33 20.81 2.70 10.75
C SER A 33 19.60 3.64 10.66
N ARG A 34 19.81 4.86 10.15
CA ARG A 34 18.75 5.87 9.96
C ARG A 34 17.63 5.40 9.03
N HIS A 35 17.95 4.75 7.92
CA HIS A 35 16.95 4.22 6.98
C HIS A 35 16.04 3.16 7.62
N LYS A 36 16.59 2.23 8.40
CA LYS A 36 15.81 1.21 9.12
C LYS A 36 14.83 1.83 10.11
N LEU A 37 15.26 2.88 10.82
CA LEU A 37 14.40 3.59 11.77
C LEU A 37 13.28 4.37 11.04
N ILE A 38 13.57 5.01 9.92
CA ILE A 38 12.56 5.69 9.09
C ILE A 38 11.52 4.67 8.60
N PHE A 39 11.97 3.51 8.10
CA PHE A 39 11.07 2.45 7.65
C PHE A 39 10.16 1.93 8.77
N ALA A 40 10.72 1.65 9.95
CA ALA A 40 9.95 1.24 11.12
C ALA A 40 8.93 2.30 11.55
N GLY A 41 9.29 3.59 11.47
CA GLY A 41 8.39 4.70 11.76
C GLY A 41 7.23 4.82 10.76
N LYS A 42 7.50 4.66 9.47
CA LYS A 42 6.45 4.60 8.42
C LYS A 42 5.50 3.42 8.64
N LYS A 43 6.03 2.23 8.97
CA LYS A 43 5.20 1.04 9.31
C LYS A 43 4.30 1.31 10.51
N LYS A 44 4.82 1.99 11.54
CA LYS A 44 4.03 2.42 12.70
C LYS A 44 2.96 3.43 12.32
N PHE A 45 3.29 4.43 11.50
CA PHE A 45 2.34 5.43 11.01
C PHE A 45 1.16 4.78 10.26
N ASN A 46 1.45 3.80 9.39
CA ASN A 46 0.42 3.11 8.63
C ASN A 46 -0.54 2.28 9.50
N GLN A 47 -0.14 1.94 10.73
CA GLN A 47 -0.98 1.25 11.72
C GLN A 47 -1.69 2.21 12.67
N ASP A 48 -0.95 3.23 13.14
CA ASP A 48 -1.40 4.24 14.08
C ASP A 48 -0.65 5.57 13.74
N PRO A 49 -1.31 6.52 13.07
CA PRO A 49 -0.67 7.72 12.56
C PRO A 49 0.06 8.54 13.64
N LEU A 50 -0.59 8.75 14.79
CA LEU A 50 -0.03 9.54 15.88
C LEU A 50 1.18 8.87 16.50
N ARG A 51 1.11 7.56 16.76
CA ARG A 51 2.27 6.80 17.28
C ARG A 51 3.43 6.75 16.29
N GLY A 52 3.15 6.70 14.99
CA GLY A 52 4.17 6.79 13.96
C GLY A 52 4.91 8.13 13.95
N ILE A 53 4.15 9.23 14.07
CA ILE A 53 4.70 10.59 14.19
C ILE A 53 5.54 10.72 15.46
N GLU A 54 5.02 10.29 16.61
CA GLU A 54 5.77 10.30 17.89
C GLU A 54 7.08 9.51 17.77
N TYR A 55 7.02 8.28 17.23
CA TYR A 55 8.21 7.45 17.05
C TYR A 55 9.31 8.12 16.22
N LEU A 56 8.93 8.81 15.14
CA LEU A 56 9.84 9.51 14.25
C LEU A 56 10.37 10.82 14.87
N THR A 57 9.52 11.54 15.61
CA THR A 57 9.89 12.81 16.25
C THR A 57 10.82 12.61 17.45
N ASP A 58 10.56 11.61 18.29
CA ASP A 58 11.42 11.24 19.43
C ASP A 58 12.85 10.85 19.02
N ARG A 59 13.01 10.40 17.77
CA ARG A 59 14.30 9.97 17.19
C ARG A 59 14.97 11.05 16.34
N GLY A 60 14.41 12.26 16.28
CA GLY A 60 14.92 13.34 15.43
C GLY A 60 14.90 13.02 13.93
N LEU A 61 13.99 12.14 13.51
CA LEU A 61 13.80 11.75 12.10
C LEU A 61 12.77 12.62 11.40
N LEU A 62 11.83 13.16 12.17
CA LEU A 62 10.80 14.10 11.72
C LEU A 62 10.72 15.25 12.73
N SER A 63 10.52 16.47 12.26
CA SER A 63 10.27 17.60 13.16
C SER A 63 8.85 17.52 13.72
N ARG A 64 8.66 17.88 14.99
CA ARG A 64 7.33 17.91 15.63
C ARG A 64 6.47 19.09 15.16
N GLN A 65 7.01 19.99 14.34
CA GLN A 65 6.28 21.12 13.79
C GLN A 65 5.18 20.65 12.83
N PRO A 66 3.92 21.12 12.98
CA PRO A 66 2.80 20.72 12.12
C PRO A 66 3.09 20.91 10.62
N SER A 67 3.77 22.00 10.25
CA SER A 67 4.18 22.28 8.87
C SER A 67 5.15 21.25 8.30
N ALA A 68 6.10 20.75 9.09
CA ALA A 68 7.04 19.72 8.67
C ALA A 68 6.36 18.36 8.51
N ILE A 69 5.42 18.05 9.40
CA ILE A 69 4.61 16.82 9.30
C ILE A 69 3.72 16.89 8.07
N ALA A 70 3.03 18.01 7.83
CA ALA A 70 2.23 18.23 6.63
C ALA A 70 3.01 18.01 5.33
N GLN A 71 4.22 18.57 5.22
CA GLN A 71 5.10 18.34 4.06
C GLN A 71 5.52 16.88 3.92
N TRP A 72 5.79 16.19 5.03
CA TRP A 72 6.12 14.77 5.03
C TRP A 72 4.94 13.90 4.55
N LEU A 73 3.73 14.21 5.02
CA LEU A 73 2.50 13.56 4.56
C LEU A 73 2.26 13.82 3.07
N PHE A 74 2.47 15.06 2.61
CA PHE A 74 2.24 15.45 1.21
C PHE A 74 3.20 14.75 0.25
N LYS A 75 4.46 14.49 0.67
CA LYS A 75 5.39 13.65 -0.11
C LYS A 75 4.89 12.21 -0.22
N GLY A 76 4.25 11.69 0.82
CA GLY A 76 3.52 10.41 0.79
C GLY A 76 4.36 9.14 0.55
N GLU A 77 5.69 9.22 0.51
CA GLU A 77 6.56 8.09 0.18
C GLU A 77 6.45 6.97 1.23
N GLY A 78 5.84 5.85 0.86
CA GLY A 78 5.67 4.68 1.74
C GLY A 78 4.63 4.86 2.86
N LEU A 79 3.75 5.86 2.73
CA LEU A 79 2.65 6.10 3.67
C LEU A 79 1.32 5.60 3.09
N SER A 80 0.50 4.98 3.94
CA SER A 80 -0.87 4.61 3.58
C SER A 80 -1.70 5.88 3.41
N LYS A 81 -2.40 5.98 2.27
CA LYS A 81 -3.26 7.13 2.01
C LYS A 81 -4.51 7.13 2.89
N THR A 82 -4.94 5.94 3.34
CA THR A 82 -5.97 5.80 4.37
C THR A 82 -5.49 6.34 5.71
N ALA A 83 -4.26 6.01 6.13
CA ALA A 83 -3.68 6.53 7.37
C ALA A 83 -3.50 8.07 7.34
N ILE A 84 -3.11 8.63 6.19
CA ILE A 84 -3.07 10.08 5.98
C ILE A 84 -4.46 10.69 6.15
N GLY A 85 -5.47 10.13 5.47
CA GLY A 85 -6.85 10.63 5.56
C GLY A 85 -7.42 10.58 6.98
N GLU A 86 -7.14 9.49 7.71
CA GLU A 86 -7.57 9.32 9.10
C GLU A 86 -6.98 10.38 10.03
N LEU A 87 -5.67 10.65 9.90
CA LEU A 87 -5.00 11.71 10.66
C LEU A 87 -5.58 13.08 10.33
N LEU A 88 -5.70 13.42 9.04
CA LEU A 88 -6.19 14.72 8.58
C LEU A 88 -7.66 14.96 8.96
N GLY A 89 -8.46 13.89 9.08
CA GLY A 89 -9.86 13.96 9.51
C GLY A 89 -10.04 14.09 11.02
N SER A 90 -9.00 13.92 11.83
CA SER A 90 -9.09 13.93 13.29
C SER A 90 -9.62 15.26 13.84
N HIS A 91 -10.20 15.21 15.04
CA HIS A 91 -10.68 16.41 15.76
C HIS A 91 -9.62 16.98 16.71
N ASP A 92 -8.51 16.26 16.86
CA ASP A 92 -7.42 16.65 17.71
C ASP A 92 -6.79 17.98 17.21
N PRO A 93 -6.58 18.98 18.09
CA PRO A 93 -6.07 20.30 17.68
C PRO A 93 -4.75 20.23 16.91
N PHE A 94 -3.83 19.33 17.29
CA PHE A 94 -2.56 19.16 16.61
C PHE A 94 -2.75 18.59 15.19
N CYS A 95 -3.69 17.66 15.02
CA CYS A 95 -4.08 17.17 13.69
C CYS A 95 -4.73 18.25 12.82
N LEU A 96 -5.52 19.15 13.42
CA LEU A 96 -6.13 20.28 12.70
C LEU A 96 -5.07 21.25 12.19
N GLU A 97 -4.05 21.57 12.98
CA GLU A 97 -2.92 22.39 12.52
C GLU A 97 -2.13 21.71 11.39
N ILE A 98 -1.96 20.38 11.46
CA ILE A 98 -1.35 19.61 10.37
C ILE A 98 -2.20 19.70 9.11
N LEU A 99 -3.54 19.57 9.21
CA LEU A 99 -4.45 19.73 8.09
C LEU A 99 -4.33 21.12 7.46
N ASP A 100 -4.33 22.19 8.26
CA ASP A 100 -4.18 23.56 7.78
C ASP A 100 -2.90 23.70 6.93
N HIS A 101 -1.77 23.18 7.41
CA HIS A 101 -0.52 23.18 6.64
C HIS A 101 -0.50 22.21 5.46
N PHE A 102 -1.24 21.10 5.53
CA PHE A 102 -1.30 20.12 4.45
C PHE A 102 -2.05 20.66 3.24
N VAL A 103 -3.16 21.38 3.45
CA VAL A 103 -3.87 22.04 2.35
C VAL A 103 -3.00 23.13 1.73
N LEU A 104 -2.20 23.86 2.51
CA LEU A 104 -1.23 24.85 2.00
C LEU A 104 -0.12 24.23 1.12
N CYS A 105 0.16 22.93 1.23
CA CYS A 105 1.11 22.26 0.34
C CYS A 105 0.58 22.11 -1.09
N HIS A 106 -0.73 22.28 -1.30
CA HIS A 106 -1.35 22.20 -2.60
C HIS A 106 -1.47 23.60 -3.23
N SER A 107 -0.96 23.74 -4.46
CA SER A 107 -1.16 24.94 -5.26
C SER A 107 -2.40 24.77 -6.12
N PHE A 108 -3.48 25.48 -5.79
CA PHE A 108 -4.72 25.49 -6.58
C PHE A 108 -4.85 26.69 -7.52
N ARG A 109 -3.82 27.56 -7.57
CA ARG A 109 -3.86 28.78 -8.38
C ARG A 109 -4.14 28.46 -9.84
N ASP A 110 -5.09 29.20 -10.42
CA ASP A 110 -5.54 29.11 -11.81
C ASP A 110 -6.09 27.72 -12.19
N MET A 111 -6.41 26.87 -11.20
CA MET A 111 -7.01 25.57 -11.43
C MET A 111 -8.52 25.66 -11.41
N PHE A 112 -9.18 24.94 -12.32
CA PHE A 112 -10.61 24.70 -12.21
C PHE A 112 -10.90 23.82 -10.98
N ILE A 113 -12.01 24.08 -10.28
CA ILE A 113 -12.34 23.44 -9.00
C ILE A 113 -12.30 21.91 -9.06
N VAL A 114 -12.76 21.32 -10.16
CA VAL A 114 -12.75 19.85 -10.33
C VAL A 114 -11.31 19.32 -10.41
N ASP A 115 -10.39 20.05 -11.04
CA ASP A 115 -8.99 19.65 -11.15
C ASP A 115 -8.24 19.88 -9.84
N ALA A 116 -8.56 20.96 -9.11
CA ALA A 116 -8.06 21.17 -7.76
C ALA A 116 -8.52 20.04 -6.81
N LEU A 117 -9.79 19.64 -6.89
CA LEU A 117 -10.32 18.50 -6.14
C LEU A 117 -9.62 17.18 -6.50
N ARG A 118 -9.37 16.93 -7.80
CA ARG A 118 -8.61 15.74 -8.22
C ARG A 118 -7.21 15.73 -7.64
N ALA A 119 -6.49 16.85 -7.71
CA ALA A 119 -5.14 16.95 -7.16
C ALA A 119 -5.14 16.76 -5.64
N PHE A 120 -6.11 17.36 -4.93
CA PHE A 120 -6.24 17.26 -3.49
C PHE A 120 -6.58 15.85 -3.02
N LEU A 121 -7.61 15.24 -3.62
CA LEU A 121 -8.07 13.88 -3.31
C LEU A 121 -7.13 12.79 -3.81
N TRP A 122 -6.12 13.13 -4.62
CA TRP A 122 -5.04 12.21 -4.96
C TRP A 122 -4.05 12.02 -3.80
N SER A 123 -3.93 12.98 -2.89
CA SER A 123 -2.91 12.97 -1.84
C SER A 123 -3.27 12.07 -0.65
N PHE A 124 -4.55 11.70 -0.48
CA PHE A 124 -5.04 10.89 0.62
C PHE A 124 -6.35 10.19 0.26
N ARG A 125 -6.80 9.25 1.09
CA ARG A 125 -8.13 8.65 0.95
C ARG A 125 -9.10 9.35 1.89
N LEU A 126 -10.25 9.79 1.38
CA LEU A 126 -11.29 10.40 2.22
C LEU A 126 -11.76 9.40 3.29
N PRO A 127 -11.88 9.84 4.56
CA PRO A 127 -12.50 9.05 5.62
C PRO A 127 -13.97 8.72 5.31
N GLY A 128 -14.51 7.69 5.97
CA GLY A 128 -15.91 7.30 5.78
C GLY A 128 -16.90 8.12 6.61
N GLU A 129 -16.43 8.72 7.71
CA GLU A 129 -17.25 9.46 8.65
C GLU A 129 -17.51 10.89 8.16
N SER A 130 -18.78 11.28 8.09
CA SER A 130 -19.21 12.58 7.55
C SER A 130 -18.53 13.77 8.24
N GLN A 131 -18.35 13.71 9.56
CA GLN A 131 -17.71 14.78 10.34
C GLN A 131 -16.22 14.97 9.99
N LYS A 132 -15.53 13.91 9.57
CA LYS A 132 -14.11 13.99 9.16
C LYS A 132 -13.99 14.58 7.76
N ILE A 133 -14.86 14.14 6.85
CA ILE A 133 -14.95 14.69 5.50
C ILE A 133 -15.24 16.19 5.57
N ASP A 134 -16.20 16.59 6.39
CA ASP A 134 -16.60 17.98 6.57
C ASP A 134 -15.40 18.91 6.86
N ARG A 135 -14.58 18.57 7.88
CA ARG A 135 -13.38 19.34 8.25
C ARG A 135 -12.38 19.47 7.11
N ILE A 136 -12.10 18.36 6.42
CA ILE A 136 -11.16 18.32 5.30
C ILE A 136 -11.65 19.22 4.16
N MET A 137 -12.92 19.09 3.79
CA MET A 137 -13.52 19.85 2.70
C MET A 137 -13.64 21.34 3.03
N GLU A 138 -13.89 21.70 4.29
CA GLU A 138 -13.90 23.08 4.75
C GLU A 138 -12.53 23.75 4.56
N ARG A 139 -11.44 23.06 4.89
CA ARG A 139 -10.07 23.58 4.70
C ARG A 139 -9.69 23.67 3.23
N PHE A 140 -10.06 22.68 2.42
CA PHE A 140 -9.92 22.76 0.98
C PHE A 140 -10.61 24.01 0.41
N ALA A 141 -11.87 24.24 0.77
CA ALA A 141 -12.65 25.36 0.25
C ALA A 141 -12.04 26.72 0.61
N LYS A 142 -11.61 26.89 1.88
CA LYS A 142 -10.92 28.10 2.32
C LYS A 142 -9.64 28.37 1.50
N GLN A 143 -8.83 27.33 1.29
CA GLN A 143 -7.59 27.47 0.53
C GLN A 143 -7.85 27.74 -0.96
N TYR A 144 -8.84 27.08 -1.57
CA TYR A 144 -9.16 27.27 -2.98
C TYR A 144 -9.58 28.72 -3.25
N VAL A 145 -10.46 29.29 -2.41
CA VAL A 145 -10.88 30.70 -2.53
C VAL A 145 -9.72 31.65 -2.29
N ALA A 146 -8.86 31.38 -1.31
CA ALA A 146 -7.68 32.21 -1.03
C ALA A 146 -6.64 32.20 -2.17
N THR A 147 -6.62 31.15 -3.00
CA THR A 147 -5.67 31.02 -4.12
C THR A 147 -6.27 31.40 -5.47
N ASN A 148 -7.60 31.49 -5.57
CA ASN A 148 -8.35 31.82 -6.78
C ASN A 148 -9.37 32.94 -6.47
N GLU A 149 -8.83 34.13 -6.19
CA GLU A 149 -9.64 35.31 -5.89
C GLU A 149 -10.61 35.62 -7.04
N GLY A 150 -11.89 35.87 -6.69
CA GLY A 150 -12.93 36.23 -7.66
C GLY A 150 -13.63 35.06 -8.35
N VAL A 151 -13.19 33.81 -8.18
CA VAL A 151 -13.89 32.63 -8.75
C VAL A 151 -15.17 32.30 -7.98
N PHE A 152 -15.11 32.31 -6.65
CA PHE A 152 -16.28 32.12 -5.78
C PHE A 152 -16.40 33.27 -4.79
N THR A 153 -17.63 33.62 -4.42
CA THR A 153 -17.96 34.73 -3.52
C THR A 153 -17.43 34.52 -2.11
N ASN A 154 -17.46 33.29 -1.62
CA ASN A 154 -16.98 32.90 -0.30
C ASN A 154 -16.64 31.41 -0.22
N ALA A 155 -16.05 31.00 0.90
CA ALA A 155 -15.67 29.62 1.17
C ALA A 155 -16.88 28.67 1.24
N ASP A 156 -18.06 29.13 1.67
CA ASP A 156 -19.26 28.29 1.81
C ASP A 156 -19.81 27.88 0.44
N THR A 157 -19.79 28.78 -0.54
CA THR A 157 -20.11 28.48 -1.95
C THR A 157 -19.13 27.44 -2.50
N CYS A 158 -17.83 27.66 -2.30
CA CYS A 158 -16.80 26.72 -2.76
C CYS A 158 -16.95 25.34 -2.10
N TYR A 159 -17.24 25.29 -0.79
CA TYR A 159 -17.51 24.07 -0.05
C TYR A 159 -18.73 23.33 -0.63
N THR A 160 -19.84 24.04 -0.84
CA THR A 160 -21.08 23.45 -1.36
C THR A 160 -20.88 22.87 -2.76
N ILE A 161 -20.18 23.59 -3.64
CA ILE A 161 -19.83 23.09 -4.98
C ILE A 161 -18.88 21.90 -4.88
N SER A 162 -17.91 21.93 -3.96
CA SER A 162 -16.98 20.81 -3.78
C SER A 162 -17.71 19.54 -3.33
N TYR A 163 -18.65 19.66 -2.39
CA TYR A 163 -19.50 18.54 -1.96
C TYR A 163 -20.40 18.04 -3.10
N SER A 164 -20.97 18.97 -3.86
CA SER A 164 -21.75 18.67 -5.07
C SER A 164 -20.95 17.89 -6.11
N CYS A 165 -19.66 18.22 -6.30
CA CYS A 165 -18.74 17.48 -7.17
C CYS A 165 -18.52 16.04 -6.66
N VAL A 166 -18.23 15.86 -5.37
CA VAL A 166 -18.02 14.53 -4.77
C VAL A 166 -19.29 13.68 -4.87
N MET A 167 -20.45 14.25 -4.57
CA MET A 167 -21.75 13.59 -4.72
C MET A 167 -22.01 13.19 -6.19
N LEU A 168 -21.77 14.11 -7.14
CA LEU A 168 -21.98 13.83 -8.56
C LEU A 168 -21.09 12.68 -9.04
N ASN A 169 -19.84 12.62 -8.59
CA ASN A 169 -18.93 11.53 -8.90
C ASN A 169 -19.52 10.17 -8.46
N THR A 170 -20.04 10.08 -7.24
CA THR A 170 -20.72 8.87 -6.77
C THR A 170 -21.94 8.54 -7.61
N LEU A 171 -22.76 9.52 -7.97
CA LEU A 171 -23.98 9.29 -8.74
C LEU A 171 -23.72 8.83 -10.18
N LEU A 172 -22.64 9.30 -10.82
CA LEU A 172 -22.32 8.96 -12.20
C LEU A 172 -21.54 7.64 -12.33
N HIS A 173 -20.65 7.34 -11.39
CA HIS A 173 -19.66 6.26 -11.55
C HIS A 173 -19.88 5.06 -10.64
N ASN A 174 -20.66 5.17 -9.56
CA ASN A 174 -20.96 4.01 -8.71
C ASN A 174 -21.87 3.02 -9.45
N PRO A 175 -21.46 1.75 -9.70
CA PRO A 175 -22.25 0.77 -10.43
C PRO A 175 -23.58 0.40 -9.73
N ASN A 176 -23.71 0.67 -8.43
CA ASN A 176 -24.94 0.42 -7.68
C ASN A 176 -26.01 1.50 -7.90
N VAL A 177 -25.64 2.66 -8.49
CA VAL A 177 -26.59 3.72 -8.82
C VAL A 177 -27.22 3.44 -10.19
N LYS A 178 -28.52 3.11 -10.18
CA LYS A 178 -29.29 2.78 -11.40
C LYS A 178 -29.72 4.01 -12.18
N ASP A 179 -30.07 5.09 -11.48
CA ASP A 179 -30.61 6.31 -12.06
C ASP A 179 -29.55 7.40 -12.01
N ARG A 180 -28.81 7.55 -13.12
CA ARG A 180 -27.72 8.52 -13.24
C ARG A 180 -28.29 9.89 -13.61
N PRO A 181 -27.92 10.97 -12.91
CA PRO A 181 -28.46 12.30 -13.19
C PRO A 181 -28.00 12.82 -14.56
N THR A 182 -28.91 13.49 -15.27
CA THR A 182 -28.55 14.31 -16.45
C THR A 182 -28.00 15.67 -16.01
N LEU A 183 -27.50 16.46 -16.97
CA LEU A 183 -27.03 17.81 -16.70
C LEU A 183 -28.14 18.70 -16.12
N GLU A 184 -29.35 18.61 -16.66
CA GLU A 184 -30.50 19.41 -16.22
C GLU A 184 -30.89 19.05 -14.79
N ARG A 185 -30.82 17.76 -14.44
CA ARG A 185 -31.03 17.31 -13.06
C ARG A 185 -29.92 17.79 -12.13
N TYR A 186 -28.67 17.78 -12.57
CA TYR A 186 -27.58 18.32 -11.76
C TYR A 186 -27.73 19.84 -11.52
N GLN A 187 -28.16 20.59 -12.53
CA GLN A 187 -28.48 22.01 -12.39
C GLN A 187 -29.64 22.24 -11.42
N SER A 188 -30.70 21.42 -11.47
CA SER A 188 -31.83 21.53 -10.54
C SER A 188 -31.45 21.16 -9.10
N MET A 189 -30.53 20.21 -8.91
CA MET A 189 -29.95 19.89 -7.60
C MET A 189 -29.14 21.04 -6.99
N ASN A 190 -28.61 21.95 -7.81
CA ASN A 190 -27.83 23.11 -7.39
C ASN A 190 -28.58 24.43 -7.64
N LYS A 191 -29.91 24.40 -7.71
CA LYS A 191 -30.75 25.57 -8.07
C LYS A 191 -30.53 26.77 -7.16
N GLU A 192 -30.35 26.56 -5.87
CA GLU A 192 -30.11 27.64 -4.89
C GLU A 192 -28.80 28.40 -5.19
N LEU A 193 -27.78 27.70 -5.70
CA LEU A 193 -26.51 28.33 -6.10
C LEU A 193 -26.66 29.15 -7.40
N LEU A 194 -27.56 28.72 -8.29
CA LEU A 194 -27.90 29.45 -9.51
C LEU A 194 -28.76 30.69 -9.20
N GLU A 195 -29.78 30.54 -8.35
CA GLU A 195 -30.69 31.63 -7.98
C GLU A 195 -29.99 32.73 -7.18
N SER A 196 -29.04 32.35 -6.33
CA SER A 196 -28.19 33.32 -5.61
C SER A 196 -27.16 34.01 -6.50
N GLY A 197 -26.98 33.57 -7.75
CA GLY A 197 -25.92 34.05 -8.64
C GLY A 197 -24.51 33.68 -8.18
N SER A 198 -24.38 32.74 -7.23
CA SER A 198 -23.08 32.31 -6.69
C SER A 198 -22.28 31.50 -7.70
N VAL A 199 -22.96 30.82 -8.63
CA VAL A 199 -22.38 30.04 -9.72
C VAL A 199 -23.29 30.16 -10.95
N ASP A 200 -22.71 30.14 -12.15
CA ASP A 200 -23.46 30.18 -13.41
C ASP A 200 -23.72 28.77 -13.99
N THR A 201 -24.66 28.70 -14.94
CA THR A 201 -25.01 27.43 -15.61
C THR A 201 -23.87 26.87 -16.43
N ALA A 202 -22.99 27.74 -16.96
CA ALA A 202 -21.81 27.34 -17.71
C ALA A 202 -20.82 26.59 -16.82
N THR A 203 -20.54 27.09 -15.61
CA THR A 203 -19.66 26.42 -14.64
C THR A 203 -20.22 25.07 -14.22
N LEU A 204 -21.51 24.97 -13.87
CA LEU A 204 -22.13 23.69 -13.53
C LEU A 204 -22.07 22.68 -14.69
N SER A 205 -22.21 23.16 -15.92
CA SER A 205 -22.09 22.32 -17.12
C SER A 205 -20.67 21.80 -17.32
N GLN A 206 -19.66 22.65 -17.10
CA GLN A 206 -18.25 22.25 -17.15
C GLN A 206 -17.90 21.26 -16.03
N ILE A 207 -18.41 21.47 -14.81
CA ILE A 207 -18.25 20.53 -13.68
C ILE A 207 -18.81 19.17 -14.05
N PHE A 208 -20.08 19.15 -14.51
CA PHE A 208 -20.77 17.92 -14.87
C PHE A 208 -20.01 17.14 -15.94
N GLU A 209 -19.63 17.81 -17.02
CA GLU A 209 -18.94 17.18 -18.14
C GLU A 209 -17.54 16.68 -17.76
N SER A 210 -16.81 17.45 -16.94
CA SER A 210 -15.50 17.07 -16.45
C SER A 210 -15.58 15.79 -15.59
N ILE A 211 -16.52 15.73 -14.65
CA ILE A 211 -16.70 14.55 -13.77
C ILE A 211 -17.23 13.36 -14.57
N ARG A 212 -18.20 13.58 -15.48
CA ARG A 212 -18.74 12.53 -16.36
C ARG A 212 -17.66 11.88 -17.21
N THR A 213 -16.72 12.67 -17.73
CA THR A 213 -15.63 12.19 -18.58
C THR A 213 -14.53 11.50 -17.78
N ARG A 214 -14.16 12.04 -16.62
CA ARG A 214 -13.09 11.50 -15.78
C ARG A 214 -13.52 11.48 -14.32
N GLU A 215 -13.75 10.27 -13.80
CA GLU A 215 -14.05 10.05 -12.39
C GLU A 215 -12.92 10.54 -11.48
N PHE A 216 -13.26 10.85 -10.22
CA PHE A 216 -12.25 11.04 -9.19
C PHE A 216 -11.54 9.72 -8.93
N GLN A 217 -10.26 9.68 -9.25
CA GLN A 217 -9.41 8.56 -8.88
C GLN A 217 -9.14 8.63 -7.39
N ILE A 218 -9.81 7.78 -6.63
CA ILE A 218 -9.50 7.58 -5.22
C ILE A 218 -8.24 6.71 -5.21
N PRO A 219 -7.14 7.19 -4.63
CA PRO A 219 -5.98 6.35 -4.42
C PRO A 219 -6.41 5.15 -3.60
N CYS A 220 -6.40 3.98 -4.23
CA CYS A 220 -6.72 2.76 -3.53
C CYS A 220 -5.46 2.23 -2.88
N ASP A 221 -5.51 2.06 -1.56
CA ASP A 221 -4.51 1.28 -0.85
C ASP A 221 -4.47 -0.18 -1.36
N ASP A 222 -5.41 -0.64 -2.21
CA ASP A 222 -5.42 -2.01 -2.77
C ASP A 222 -4.47 -2.18 -3.96
N VAL A 223 -4.25 -1.14 -4.78
CA VAL A 223 -3.15 -1.15 -5.78
C VAL A 223 -1.82 -0.92 -5.06
N ALA A 224 -1.86 -0.12 -3.99
CA ALA A 224 -0.77 0.04 -3.06
C ALA A 224 -0.62 -1.13 -2.06
N CYS A 225 -1.51 -2.15 -2.08
CA CYS A 225 -1.39 -3.28 -1.17
C CYS A 225 -0.38 -4.22 -1.79
N LEU A 226 -0.55 -4.59 -3.05
CA LEU A 226 0.48 -5.33 -3.77
C LEU A 226 1.73 -4.46 -3.97
N ASP A 227 1.61 -3.20 -4.44
CA ASP A 227 2.80 -2.38 -4.68
C ASP A 227 3.55 -2.03 -3.36
N ASN A 228 2.90 -1.70 -2.22
CA ASN A 228 3.64 -1.49 -0.96
C ASN A 228 4.09 -2.80 -0.27
N ILE A 229 3.42 -3.94 -0.49
CA ILE A 229 3.89 -5.27 -0.03
C ILE A 229 5.21 -5.62 -0.73
N PHE A 230 5.38 -5.25 -2.01
CA PHE A 230 6.54 -5.60 -2.84
C PHE A 230 7.60 -4.50 -2.96
N LEU A 231 7.32 -3.27 -2.52
CA LEU A 231 8.33 -2.20 -2.47
C LEU A 231 9.35 -2.41 -1.33
N HIS A 232 8.94 -3.08 -0.23
CA HIS A 232 9.80 -3.37 0.93
C HIS A 232 9.52 -4.73 1.59
N PRO A 233 9.70 -5.85 0.88
CA PRO A 233 9.44 -7.17 1.45
C PRO A 233 10.39 -7.50 2.59
N ASP A 234 9.89 -8.21 3.62
CA ASP A 234 10.75 -8.76 4.69
C ASP A 234 11.83 -9.66 4.08
N ARG A 235 11.48 -10.39 3.01
CA ARG A 235 12.42 -11.07 2.14
C ARG A 235 11.85 -11.35 0.75
N GLU A 236 12.67 -11.24 -0.28
CA GLU A 236 12.33 -11.70 -1.63
C GLU A 236 13.46 -12.49 -2.30
N GLY A 237 13.13 -13.28 -3.32
CA GLY A 237 14.12 -14.12 -3.99
C GLY A 237 13.56 -15.30 -4.76
N TRP A 238 14.39 -15.87 -5.63
CA TRP A 238 14.03 -17.05 -6.41
C TRP A 238 14.19 -18.35 -5.61
N LEU A 239 13.13 -19.16 -5.55
CA LEU A 239 13.15 -20.50 -4.96
C LEU A 239 12.52 -21.54 -5.89
N TYR A 240 12.85 -22.81 -5.67
CA TYR A 240 12.19 -23.93 -6.33
C TYR A 240 11.19 -24.56 -5.38
N LYS A 241 9.92 -24.67 -5.79
CA LYS A 241 8.88 -25.36 -5.02
C LYS A 241 8.45 -26.68 -5.67
N GLN A 242 8.11 -27.66 -4.84
CA GLN A 242 7.51 -28.91 -5.30
C GLN A 242 6.02 -28.72 -5.64
N SER A 243 5.52 -29.46 -6.64
CA SER A 243 4.09 -29.50 -7.01
C SER A 243 3.24 -30.25 -5.97
N SER A 244 1.96 -29.86 -5.80
CA SER A 244 0.99 -30.54 -4.91
C SER A 244 0.40 -31.84 -5.46
N SER A 245 0.53 -32.10 -6.77
CA SER A 245 -0.34 -33.08 -7.42
C SER A 245 0.05 -34.51 -7.05
N GLN A 246 -0.63 -35.08 -6.05
CA GLN A 246 -0.52 -36.49 -5.66
C GLN A 246 -1.29 -37.44 -6.61
N PHE A 247 -2.04 -36.89 -7.58
CA PHE A 247 -2.89 -37.65 -8.51
C PHE A 247 -2.19 -38.10 -9.80
N ILE A 248 -0.91 -37.78 -9.97
CA ILE A 248 -0.14 -38.21 -11.15
C ILE A 248 0.94 -39.17 -10.66
N SER A 249 0.85 -40.43 -11.07
CA SER A 249 1.85 -41.47 -10.88
C SER A 249 3.14 -41.11 -11.65
N GLY A 250 3.93 -40.21 -11.07
CA GLY A 250 5.20 -39.73 -11.62
C GLY A 250 5.96 -38.87 -10.62
N PRO A 251 7.26 -38.62 -10.86
CA PRO A 251 8.06 -37.78 -9.96
C PRO A 251 7.47 -36.37 -9.89
N LEU A 252 7.20 -35.90 -8.66
CA LEU A 252 6.66 -34.57 -8.40
C LEU A 252 7.56 -33.50 -9.01
N SER A 253 6.99 -32.70 -9.93
CA SER A 253 7.73 -31.65 -10.64
C SER A 253 8.09 -30.48 -9.72
N TRP A 254 9.23 -29.87 -10.00
CA TRP A 254 9.75 -28.69 -9.30
C TRP A 254 9.64 -27.47 -10.19
N LYS A 255 9.12 -26.36 -9.64
CA LYS A 255 8.93 -25.10 -10.38
C LYS A 255 9.69 -23.97 -9.71
N ARG A 256 10.46 -23.22 -10.49
CA ARG A 256 11.13 -21.99 -10.05
C ARG A 256 10.10 -20.86 -9.97
N ARG A 257 10.03 -20.16 -8.85
CA ARG A 257 9.10 -19.05 -8.61
C ARG A 257 9.82 -17.93 -7.87
N TRP A 258 9.43 -16.69 -8.14
CA TRP A 258 9.86 -15.54 -7.36
C TRP A 258 9.02 -15.52 -6.09
N PHE A 259 9.66 -15.62 -4.93
CA PHE A 259 8.97 -15.59 -3.64
C PHE A 259 9.13 -14.23 -3.00
N VAL A 260 8.07 -13.78 -2.35
CA VAL A 260 8.06 -12.58 -1.54
C VAL A 260 7.40 -12.91 -0.21
N LEU A 261 8.10 -12.67 0.88
CA LEU A 261 7.60 -12.73 2.24
C LEU A 261 7.26 -11.31 2.69
N ASN A 262 6.01 -11.10 3.08
CA ASN A 262 5.60 -9.87 3.74
C ASN A 262 4.31 -10.10 4.54
N ASP A 263 4.13 -9.35 5.63
CA ASP A 263 2.93 -9.36 6.49
C ASP A 263 2.44 -10.77 6.86
N SER A 264 3.37 -11.62 7.30
CA SER A 264 3.11 -13.02 7.70
C SER A 264 2.44 -13.87 6.62
N CYS A 265 2.62 -13.50 5.34
CA CYS A 265 2.20 -14.26 4.17
C CYS A 265 3.38 -14.46 3.23
N LEU A 266 3.45 -15.65 2.64
CA LEU A 266 4.44 -15.99 1.63
C LEU A 266 3.76 -16.06 0.26
N TYR A 267 4.11 -15.13 -0.60
CA TYR A 267 3.61 -14.99 -1.97
C TYR A 267 4.60 -15.61 -2.95
N TYR A 268 4.11 -16.16 -4.06
CA TYR A 268 4.98 -16.59 -5.13
C TYR A 268 4.43 -16.28 -6.53
N PHE A 269 5.32 -15.92 -7.45
CA PHE A 269 5.05 -15.42 -8.79
C PHE A 269 5.76 -16.25 -9.86
N ASP A 270 5.27 -16.20 -11.09
CA ASP A 270 5.98 -16.83 -12.21
C ASP A 270 7.19 -15.97 -12.62
N GLN A 271 7.04 -14.64 -12.62
CA GLN A 271 8.06 -13.64 -12.91
C GLN A 271 8.07 -12.50 -11.88
N THR A 272 9.16 -11.74 -11.83
CA THR A 272 9.32 -10.56 -10.94
C THR A 272 8.45 -9.37 -11.35
N THR A 273 7.99 -9.33 -12.60
CA THR A 273 7.16 -8.26 -13.17
C THR A 273 5.65 -8.54 -13.03
N ASP A 274 5.27 -9.70 -12.50
CA ASP A 274 3.88 -10.11 -12.37
C ASP A 274 3.20 -9.28 -11.29
N LYS A 275 2.05 -8.69 -11.62
CA LYS A 275 1.26 -7.88 -10.68
C LYS A 275 0.43 -8.71 -9.70
N GLU A 276 0.10 -9.96 -10.06
CA GLU A 276 -0.73 -10.85 -9.26
C GLU A 276 0.03 -12.12 -8.86
N PRO A 277 -0.06 -12.57 -7.59
CA PRO A 277 0.62 -13.77 -7.14
C PRO A 277 0.01 -15.02 -7.76
N ARG A 278 0.86 -15.96 -8.16
CA ARG A 278 0.45 -17.31 -8.58
C ARG A 278 -0.10 -18.12 -7.41
N GLY A 279 0.33 -17.82 -6.18
CA GLY A 279 -0.30 -18.32 -4.97
C GLY A 279 0.17 -17.63 -3.71
N ILE A 280 -0.61 -17.83 -2.66
CA ILE A 280 -0.48 -17.16 -1.37
C ILE A 280 -0.52 -18.22 -0.29
N ILE A 281 0.47 -18.20 0.60
CA ILE A 281 0.60 -19.12 1.72
C ILE A 281 0.60 -18.28 3.01
N PRO A 282 -0.55 -18.18 3.70
CA PRO A 282 -0.60 -17.58 5.02
C PRO A 282 0.29 -18.37 5.98
N LEU A 283 1.12 -17.68 6.77
CA LEU A 283 2.05 -18.31 7.72
C LEU A 283 1.44 -18.43 9.13
N GLN A 284 0.12 -18.35 9.25
CA GLN A 284 -0.58 -18.61 10.51
C GLN A 284 -0.64 -20.11 10.76
N ASN A 285 -0.25 -20.56 11.95
CA ASN A 285 -0.25 -21.97 12.35
C ASN A 285 0.55 -22.89 11.41
N VAL A 286 1.70 -22.41 10.92
CA VAL A 286 2.66 -23.23 10.17
C VAL A 286 4.00 -23.26 10.88
N GLY A 287 4.75 -24.35 10.74
CA GLY A 287 6.13 -24.46 11.15
C GLY A 287 7.06 -24.50 9.94
N VAL A 288 8.33 -24.12 10.15
CA VAL A 288 9.39 -24.25 9.15
C VAL A 288 10.49 -25.16 9.69
N ARG A 289 10.97 -26.09 8.86
CA ARG A 289 12.09 -26.98 9.22
C ARG A 289 13.00 -27.25 8.04
N ARG A 290 14.29 -27.44 8.33
CA ARG A 290 15.25 -27.90 7.33
C ARG A 290 15.01 -29.37 6.98
N VAL A 291 15.23 -29.72 5.71
CA VAL A 291 15.19 -31.10 5.24
C VAL A 291 16.43 -31.38 4.42
N ASP A 292 17.17 -32.42 4.78
CA ASP A 292 18.30 -32.87 3.98
C ASP A 292 17.84 -33.91 2.97
N SER A 293 18.19 -33.70 1.69
CA SER A 293 17.85 -34.62 0.61
C SER A 293 19.09 -34.93 -0.22
N PRO A 294 19.38 -36.22 -0.52
CA PRO A 294 20.53 -36.60 -1.35
C PRO A 294 20.44 -36.06 -2.79
N SER A 295 19.21 -35.81 -3.28
CA SER A 295 18.96 -35.43 -4.68
C SER A 295 18.87 -33.91 -4.89
N ARG A 296 18.61 -33.14 -3.83
CA ARG A 296 18.52 -31.67 -3.89
C ARG A 296 19.04 -31.06 -2.59
N PRO A 297 20.19 -30.36 -2.61
CA PRO A 297 20.71 -29.66 -1.43
C PRO A 297 19.87 -28.42 -1.11
N PHE A 298 20.00 -27.90 0.11
CA PHE A 298 19.41 -26.64 0.57
C PHE A 298 17.87 -26.61 0.60
N MET A 299 17.25 -27.69 1.10
CA MET A 299 15.80 -27.84 1.16
C MET A 299 15.23 -27.53 2.55
N PHE A 300 14.04 -26.96 2.57
CA PHE A 300 13.23 -26.77 3.77
C PHE A 300 11.75 -27.06 3.48
N GLU A 301 11.02 -27.30 4.55
CA GLU A 301 9.58 -27.57 4.54
C GLU A 301 8.83 -26.54 5.36
N ILE A 302 7.72 -26.07 4.80
CA ILE A 302 6.67 -25.37 5.54
C ILE A 302 5.54 -26.37 5.77
N PHE A 303 5.22 -26.66 7.02
CA PHE A 303 4.26 -27.69 7.41
C PHE A 303 3.15 -27.12 8.30
N SER A 304 1.96 -27.69 8.24
CA SER A 304 0.84 -27.24 9.08
C SER A 304 1.03 -27.66 10.54
N LEU A 305 0.72 -26.75 11.46
CA LEU A 305 0.53 -27.00 12.89
C LEU A 305 -0.96 -27.07 13.27
N SER A 306 -1.87 -26.96 12.29
CA SER A 306 -3.31 -26.99 12.50
C SER A 306 -3.81 -28.42 12.72
N GLU A 307 -4.90 -28.58 13.49
CA GLU A 307 -5.48 -29.89 13.84
C GLU A 307 -5.96 -30.70 12.62
N ASP A 308 -6.30 -30.02 11.52
CA ASP A 308 -6.69 -30.63 10.23
C ASP A 308 -5.50 -31.04 9.35
N GLY A 309 -4.26 -30.75 9.77
CA GLY A 309 -3.03 -31.08 9.06
C GLY A 309 -2.85 -30.40 7.70
N ARG A 310 -3.68 -29.37 7.39
CA ARG A 310 -3.67 -28.67 6.09
C ARG A 310 -3.18 -27.25 6.22
N ILE A 311 -2.54 -26.75 5.16
CA ILE A 311 -2.13 -25.34 5.07
C ILE A 311 -3.19 -24.61 4.23
N LYS A 312 -3.83 -23.59 4.82
CA LYS A 312 -4.88 -22.77 4.20
C LYS A 312 -4.30 -21.81 3.15
N ALA A 313 -3.73 -22.36 2.09
CA ALA A 313 -3.15 -21.61 0.99
C ALA A 313 -4.13 -21.50 -0.18
N CYS A 314 -3.92 -20.54 -1.09
CA CYS A 314 -4.64 -20.45 -2.35
C CYS A 314 -3.67 -20.32 -3.53
N LYS A 315 -4.12 -20.73 -4.73
CA LYS A 315 -3.38 -20.60 -5.98
C LYS A 315 -4.29 -20.21 -7.13
N THR A 316 -3.73 -19.54 -8.13
CA THR A 316 -4.45 -19.12 -9.32
C THR A 316 -4.25 -20.14 -10.44
N GLU A 317 -5.33 -20.74 -10.93
CA GLU A 317 -5.32 -21.65 -12.08
C GLU A 317 -5.00 -20.90 -13.38
N GLN A 318 -4.76 -21.63 -14.48
CA GLN A 318 -4.47 -21.02 -15.79
C GLN A 318 -5.64 -20.19 -16.33
N THR A 319 -6.85 -20.43 -15.81
CA THR A 319 -8.09 -19.70 -16.13
C THR A 319 -8.25 -18.39 -15.34
N GLY A 320 -7.30 -18.05 -14.45
CA GLY A 320 -7.40 -16.88 -13.57
C GLY A 320 -8.25 -17.09 -12.31
N LYS A 321 -8.90 -18.26 -12.16
CA LYS A 321 -9.69 -18.57 -10.97
C LYS A 321 -8.80 -18.93 -9.78
N MET A 322 -9.08 -18.32 -8.62
CA MET A 322 -8.44 -18.70 -7.35
C MET A 322 -9.05 -19.99 -6.80
N VAL A 323 -8.20 -20.94 -6.45
CA VAL A 323 -8.59 -22.23 -5.86
C VAL A 323 -7.78 -22.50 -4.60
N GLU A 324 -8.39 -23.20 -3.65
CA GLU A 324 -7.73 -23.60 -2.41
C GLU A 324 -6.61 -24.63 -2.70
N GLY A 325 -5.44 -24.38 -2.11
CA GLY A 325 -4.29 -25.26 -2.16
C GLY A 325 -4.51 -26.50 -1.30
N ARG A 326 -4.20 -27.68 -1.83
CA ARG A 326 -4.35 -28.96 -1.12
C ARG A 326 -3.07 -29.44 -0.44
N HIS A 327 -2.17 -28.52 -0.09
CA HIS A 327 -0.86 -28.85 0.45
C HIS A 327 -0.95 -29.09 1.96
N THR A 328 -0.49 -30.26 2.42
CA THR A 328 -0.19 -30.53 3.84
C THR A 328 1.21 -30.03 4.20
N VAL A 329 2.12 -30.05 3.23
CA VAL A 329 3.49 -29.55 3.31
C VAL A 329 3.88 -28.87 2.00
N TYR A 330 4.59 -27.74 2.11
CA TYR A 330 5.32 -27.13 0.99
C TYR A 330 6.79 -27.46 1.10
N ARG A 331 7.31 -28.25 0.16
CA ARG A 331 8.76 -28.44 0.01
C ARG A 331 9.35 -27.37 -0.88
N VAL A 332 10.37 -26.69 -0.39
CA VAL A 332 11.03 -25.57 -1.05
C VAL A 332 12.55 -25.77 -1.01
N CYS A 333 13.22 -25.42 -2.11
CA CYS A 333 14.65 -25.57 -2.29
C CYS A 333 15.25 -24.21 -2.65
N ALA A 334 16.24 -23.81 -1.87
CA ALA A 334 17.01 -22.61 -2.09
C ALA A 334 18.19 -22.86 -3.04
N SER A 335 18.79 -21.79 -3.55
CA SER A 335 19.91 -21.87 -4.49
C SER A 335 21.25 -22.17 -3.81
N ASN A 336 21.36 -21.83 -2.53
CA ASN A 336 22.56 -22.03 -1.70
C ASN A 336 22.19 -22.08 -0.21
N LEU A 337 23.18 -22.41 0.63
CA LEU A 337 23.00 -22.54 2.08
C LEU A 337 22.65 -21.22 2.77
N ASP A 338 23.21 -20.10 2.31
CA ASP A 338 22.95 -18.79 2.89
C ASP A 338 21.49 -18.39 2.64
N ASP A 339 20.99 -18.61 1.42
CA ASP A 339 19.60 -18.41 1.06
C ASP A 339 18.66 -19.32 1.85
N LEU A 340 19.00 -20.59 2.02
CA LEU A 340 18.23 -21.51 2.86
C LEU A 340 18.08 -20.96 4.28
N ASN A 341 19.19 -20.61 4.92
CA ASN A 341 19.20 -20.15 6.31
C ASN A 341 18.40 -18.85 6.46
N ALA A 342 18.66 -17.86 5.59
CA ALA A 342 17.94 -16.59 5.64
C ALA A 342 16.44 -16.74 5.34
N TRP A 343 16.01 -17.77 4.59
CA TRP A 343 14.58 -17.94 4.23
C TRP A 343 13.87 -18.59 5.41
N MET A 344 14.52 -19.58 6.03
CA MET A 344 14.01 -20.18 7.26
C MET A 344 13.94 -19.18 8.40
N GLU A 345 14.95 -18.31 8.57
CA GLU A 345 14.95 -17.28 9.62
C GLU A 345 13.85 -16.25 9.39
N ALA A 346 13.72 -15.73 8.17
CA ALA A 346 12.68 -14.76 7.84
C ALA A 346 11.27 -15.34 8.03
N ILE A 347 11.04 -16.57 7.57
CA ILE A 347 9.75 -17.27 7.75
C ILE A 347 9.49 -17.57 9.23
N ALA A 348 10.48 -18.03 9.99
CA ALA A 348 10.34 -18.28 11.43
C ALA A 348 10.04 -17.00 12.21
N GLY A 349 10.69 -15.88 11.86
CA GLY A 349 10.40 -14.57 12.43
C GLY A 349 8.96 -14.11 12.14
N ALA A 350 8.50 -14.31 10.89
CA ALA A 350 7.14 -13.95 10.47
C ALA A 350 6.05 -14.83 11.12
N VAL A 351 6.36 -16.09 11.47
CA VAL A 351 5.47 -17.00 12.22
C VAL A 351 5.37 -16.58 13.70
N ASN A 352 6.45 -16.11 14.32
CA ASN A 352 6.52 -15.79 15.75
C ASN A 352 5.89 -14.43 16.13
N LEU A 353 5.56 -13.56 15.16
CA LEU A 353 4.93 -12.25 15.41
C LEU A 353 3.44 -12.35 15.82
N TYR A 354 2.85 -13.53 15.75
CA TYR A 354 1.54 -13.85 16.34
C TYR A 354 1.72 -14.95 17.40
N PRO A 355 1.90 -14.60 18.69
CA PRO A 355 1.81 -15.60 19.74
C PRO A 355 0.39 -16.18 19.69
N THR A 356 0.29 -17.47 19.42
CA THR A 356 -0.91 -18.23 19.74
C THR A 356 -1.25 -17.91 21.19
N ARG A 357 -2.49 -17.43 21.45
CA ARG A 357 -2.97 -17.30 22.82
C ARG A 357 -2.68 -18.63 23.53
N PRO A 358 -1.97 -18.64 24.67
CA PRO A 358 -1.81 -19.88 25.41
C PRO A 358 -3.21 -20.39 25.76
N ARG A 359 -3.45 -21.68 25.50
CA ARG A 359 -4.64 -22.38 26.00
C ARG A 359 -4.72 -22.12 27.50
N SER A 360 -5.82 -21.52 27.95
CA SER A 360 -6.22 -21.61 29.35
C SER A 360 -6.26 -23.09 29.71
N VAL A 361 -5.37 -23.50 30.62
CA VAL A 361 -5.37 -24.84 31.19
C VAL A 361 -6.48 -24.87 32.23
N GLN A 362 -7.44 -25.76 31.98
CA GLN A 362 -8.60 -26.18 32.80
C GLN A 362 -9.75 -25.19 32.95
#